data_AF-A0A0C9QDS1-F1
#
_entry.id   AF-A0A0C9QDS1-F1
#
_cell.length_a   1.000
_cell.length_b   1.000
_cell.length_c   1.000
_cell.angle_alpha   90.00
_cell.angle_beta   90.00
_cell.angle_gamma   90.00
#
_symmetry.space_group_name_H-M   'P 1'
#
loop_
_entity.id
_entity.type
_entity.pdbx_description
1 polymer ?
#
loop_
_entity_poly.entity_id
_entity_poly.type
_entity_poly.pdbx_seq_one_letter_code
_entity_poly.pdbx_strand_id
1 'polypeptide(L)'
;MVHAMRKLLVRGSLLKQIHKNVRYSSSLKILDQEVLQGELEAERSFKYSDIAVRLAPPHLLQPKPNVSDLRFGKYFTDHMFKVYYHEALGGWQTPEITPLENLVFHPAAKVLHYAIEVSRTKQSKKMENTNFLSQFCNKRS
;
A
#
# COMPACT_ATOMS: atom_id res chain seq x y z
N MET A 1 56.45 8.25 13.64
CA MET A 1 57.21 9.29 12.89
C MET A 1 57.17 8.91 11.42
N VAL A 2 56.06 9.13 10.71
CA VAL A 2 55.82 10.33 9.88
C VAL A 2 57.12 10.84 9.28
N HIS A 3 57.40 10.51 8.01
CA HIS A 3 58.16 11.30 7.03
C HIS A 3 58.41 10.47 5.77
N ALA A 4 57.43 10.40 4.87
CA ALA A 4 57.64 10.21 3.42
C ALA A 4 56.32 10.40 2.65
N MET A 5 55.64 11.54 2.86
CA MET A 5 54.65 12.02 1.89
C MET A 5 55.37 12.80 0.80
N ARG A 6 54.78 12.72 -0.41
CA ARG A 6 54.99 13.55 -1.60
C ARG A 6 56.09 13.06 -2.55
N LYS A 7 55.67 12.25 -3.51
CA LYS A 7 56.00 12.46 -4.93
C LYS A 7 54.98 11.74 -5.82
N LEU A 8 54.35 12.54 -6.70
CA LEU A 8 53.62 12.16 -7.91
C LEU A 8 52.21 11.54 -7.79
N LEU A 9 51.29 12.36 -7.27
CA LEU A 9 50.05 12.63 -8.00
C LEU A 9 50.42 13.12 -9.41
N VAL A 10 50.08 12.38 -10.47
CA VAL A 10 49.66 12.82 -11.82
C VAL A 10 49.62 11.56 -12.68
N ARG A 11 48.49 10.82 -12.66
CA ARG A 11 48.01 9.97 -13.79
C ARG A 11 46.48 9.78 -13.70
N GLY A 12 45.77 10.84 -13.33
CA GLY A 12 44.38 10.99 -13.72
C GLY A 12 44.34 11.76 -15.03
N SER A 13 43.80 11.17 -16.11
CA SER A 13 43.26 11.84 -17.32
C SER A 13 43.51 11.05 -18.63
N LEU A 14 43.18 9.76 -18.70
CA LEU A 14 43.05 9.10 -20.02
C LEU A 14 41.96 8.03 -20.10
N LEU A 15 40.83 8.25 -19.40
CA LEU A 15 39.54 7.59 -19.67
C LEU A 15 38.38 8.61 -19.59
N LYS A 16 38.63 9.87 -19.98
CA LYS A 16 37.61 10.91 -20.15
C LYS A 16 37.61 11.46 -21.59
N GLN A 17 37.80 10.60 -22.58
CA GLN A 17 37.96 11.05 -23.97
C GLN A 17 37.17 10.29 -25.03
N ILE A 18 36.19 9.45 -24.66
CA ILE A 18 35.26 8.87 -25.62
C ILE A 18 33.85 8.96 -25.01
N HIS A 19 32.89 9.47 -25.79
CA HIS A 19 31.56 10.00 -25.41
C HIS A 19 31.49 11.46 -24.90
N LYS A 20 32.23 12.37 -25.54
CA LYS A 20 31.76 13.76 -25.71
C LYS A 20 31.31 13.92 -27.16
N ASN A 21 30.05 13.60 -27.43
CA ASN A 21 29.26 14.06 -28.60
C ASN A 21 27.86 13.43 -28.65
N VAL A 22 27.30 12.98 -27.52
CA VAL A 22 25.85 12.84 -27.42
C VAL A 22 25.35 14.16 -26.87
N ARG A 23 24.61 14.90 -27.70
CA ARG A 23 23.83 16.06 -27.30
C ARG A 23 22.94 15.57 -26.15
N TYR A 24 23.28 15.90 -24.91
CA TYR A 24 22.47 15.56 -23.74
C TYR A 24 21.15 16.34 -23.89
N SER A 25 20.18 15.69 -24.52
CA SER A 25 18.80 16.17 -24.57
C SER A 25 18.28 16.18 -23.13
N SER A 26 17.81 17.33 -22.65
CA SER A 26 17.09 17.43 -21.38
C SER A 26 15.89 16.47 -21.32
N SER A 27 15.32 16.13 -22.49
CA SER A 27 14.22 15.19 -22.63
C SER A 27 14.57 13.75 -22.26
N LEU A 28 15.83 13.32 -22.41
CA LEU A 28 16.23 11.95 -22.05
C LEU A 28 16.39 11.78 -20.53
N LYS A 29 16.78 12.84 -19.81
CA LYS A 29 16.84 12.82 -18.34
C LYS A 29 15.47 12.84 -17.69
N ILE A 30 14.50 13.52 -18.32
CA ILE A 30 13.12 13.58 -17.84
C ILE A 30 12.43 12.22 -18.01
N LEU A 31 12.69 11.53 -19.14
CA LEU A 31 12.13 10.20 -19.40
C LEU A 31 12.67 9.13 -18.43
N ASP A 32 13.97 9.12 -18.14
CA ASP A 32 14.56 8.20 -17.16
C ASP A 32 14.05 8.48 -15.74
N GLN A 33 13.85 9.75 -15.39
CA GLN A 33 13.39 10.13 -14.05
C GLN A 33 11.91 9.82 -13.82
N GLU A 34 11.03 10.01 -14.81
CA GLU A 34 9.60 9.65 -14.71
C GLU A 34 9.37 8.13 -14.70
N VAL A 35 10.14 7.37 -15.49
CA VAL A 35 10.03 5.90 -15.54
C VAL A 35 10.53 5.25 -14.25
N LEU A 36 11.69 5.69 -13.73
CA LEU A 36 12.20 5.20 -12.44
C LEU A 36 11.29 5.59 -11.27
N GLN A 37 10.67 6.77 -11.31
CA GLN A 37 9.68 7.16 -10.30
C GLN A 37 8.47 6.22 -10.32
N GLY A 38 7.96 5.86 -11.50
CA GLY A 38 6.81 4.96 -11.65
C GLY A 38 7.06 3.54 -11.12
N GLU A 39 8.27 3.00 -11.35
CA GLU A 39 8.66 1.68 -10.85
C GLU A 39 8.90 1.68 -9.33
N LEU A 40 9.56 2.72 -8.80
CA LEU A 40 9.76 2.89 -7.36
C LEU A 40 8.43 3.08 -6.60
N GLU A 41 7.45 3.78 -7.18
CA GLU A 41 6.12 3.95 -6.57
C GLU A 41 5.30 2.65 -6.61
N ALA A 42 5.50 1.80 -7.64
CA ALA A 42 4.88 0.48 -7.71
C ALA A 42 5.47 -0.51 -6.67
N GLU A 43 6.76 -0.41 -6.35
CA GLU A 43 7.37 -1.13 -5.23
C GLU A 43 6.88 -0.61 -3.87
N ARG A 44 6.58 0.69 -3.77
CA ARG A 44 6.05 1.35 -2.57
C ARG A 44 4.56 1.11 -2.32
N SER A 45 3.95 0.06 -2.86
CA SER A 45 2.53 -0.25 -2.64
C SER A 45 2.33 -1.70 -2.23
N PHE A 46 1.39 -1.95 -1.31
CA PHE A 46 1.05 -3.32 -0.89
C PHE A 46 0.43 -4.12 -2.04
N LYS A 47 0.68 -5.44 -2.06
CA LYS A 47 0.11 -6.36 -3.06
C LYS A 47 -0.98 -7.23 -2.46
N TYR A 48 -1.90 -7.70 -3.30
CA TYR A 48 -2.98 -8.55 -2.84
C TYR A 48 -2.49 -9.95 -2.42
N SER A 49 -1.40 -10.43 -3.01
CA SER A 49 -0.77 -11.72 -2.71
C SER A 49 -0.30 -11.83 -1.26
N ASP A 50 -0.04 -10.68 -0.64
CA ASP A 50 0.54 -10.58 0.68
C ASP A 50 -0.53 -10.42 1.77
N ILE A 51 -1.82 -10.50 1.40
CA ILE A 51 -2.93 -10.32 2.35
C ILE A 51 -2.97 -11.48 3.34
N ALA A 52 -2.84 -11.14 4.62
CA ALA A 52 -3.14 -12.04 5.73
C ALA A 52 -4.65 -11.99 6.05
N VAL A 53 -5.25 -13.14 6.32
CA VAL A 53 -6.69 -13.25 6.63
C VAL A 53 -6.90 -13.86 7.99
N ARG A 54 -7.54 -13.11 8.90
CA ARG A 54 -8.01 -13.57 10.20
C ARG A 54 -9.52 -13.66 10.20
N LEU A 55 -10.04 -14.87 10.23
CA LEU A 55 -11.48 -15.11 10.24
C LEU A 55 -12.09 -14.77 11.60
N ALA A 56 -13.33 -14.27 11.58
CA ALA A 56 -14.10 -14.03 12.78
C ALA A 56 -14.59 -15.38 13.34
N PRO A 57 -14.42 -15.63 14.65
CA PRO A 57 -14.95 -16.83 15.27
C PRO A 57 -16.49 -16.83 15.23
N PRO A 58 -17.14 -18.01 15.33
CA PRO A 58 -18.59 -18.13 15.13
C PRO A 58 -19.46 -17.22 16.00
N HIS A 59 -19.00 -16.90 17.22
CA HIS A 59 -19.72 -16.05 18.17
C HIS A 59 -19.71 -14.55 17.80
N LEU A 60 -18.82 -14.11 16.91
CA LEU A 60 -18.79 -12.73 16.40
C LEU A 60 -19.55 -12.57 15.07
N LEU A 61 -19.99 -13.67 14.46
CA LEU A 61 -20.70 -13.63 13.18
C LEU A 61 -22.13 -13.14 13.38
N GLN A 62 -22.49 -12.06 12.69
CA GLN A 62 -23.82 -11.48 12.77
C GLN A 62 -24.77 -12.13 11.75
N PRO A 63 -26.06 -12.30 12.10
CA PRO A 63 -27.07 -12.69 11.13
C PRO A 63 -27.20 -11.58 10.08
N LYS A 64 -27.43 -11.99 8.83
CA LYS A 64 -27.60 -11.01 7.75
C LYS A 64 -28.93 -10.26 7.97
N PRO A 65 -28.93 -8.92 7.97
CA PRO A 65 -30.16 -8.14 8.11
C PRO A 65 -31.08 -8.35 6.90
N ASN A 66 -32.39 -8.15 7.12
CA ASN A 66 -33.37 -8.16 6.04
C ASN A 66 -33.12 -6.98 5.09
N VAL A 67 -33.24 -7.22 3.78
CA VAL A 67 -33.03 -6.23 2.72
C VAL A 67 -33.98 -5.03 2.86
N SER A 68 -35.22 -5.24 3.32
CA SER A 68 -36.21 -4.17 3.52
C SER A 68 -35.81 -3.17 4.61
N ASP A 69 -35.02 -3.59 5.59
CA ASP A 69 -34.72 -2.82 6.80
C ASP A 69 -33.34 -2.15 6.74
N LEU A 70 -32.63 -2.30 5.61
CA LEU A 70 -31.30 -1.76 5.40
C LEU A 70 -31.33 -0.24 5.39
N ARG A 71 -30.64 0.36 6.36
CA ARG A 71 -30.37 1.80 6.41
C ARG A 71 -28.88 2.05 6.19
N PHE A 72 -28.57 3.12 5.47
CA PHE A 72 -27.18 3.51 5.19
C PHE A 72 -26.38 3.69 6.48
N GLY A 73 -25.17 3.12 6.53
CA GLY A 73 -24.23 3.24 7.66
C GLY A 73 -24.65 2.57 8.96
N LYS A 74 -25.76 1.80 8.99
CA LYS A 74 -26.25 1.15 10.22
C LYS A 74 -25.66 -0.24 10.46
N TYR A 75 -25.56 -1.05 9.40
CA TYR A 75 -25.08 -2.42 9.48
C TYR A 75 -23.72 -2.53 8.79
N PHE A 76 -22.80 -3.24 9.43
CA PHE A 76 -21.46 -3.52 8.93
C PHE A 76 -21.26 -5.03 8.76
N THR A 77 -20.25 -5.43 7.98
CA THR A 77 -19.87 -6.82 7.80
C THR A 77 -19.03 -7.33 8.97
N ASP A 78 -18.92 -8.66 9.10
CA ASP A 78 -18.15 -9.32 10.16
C ASP A 78 -16.64 -8.98 10.10
N HIS A 79 -16.14 -8.59 8.92
CA HIS A 79 -14.73 -8.30 8.66
C HIS A 79 -14.51 -6.89 8.14
N MET A 80 -13.29 -6.40 8.34
CA MET A 80 -12.74 -5.16 7.82
C MET A 80 -11.36 -5.38 7.19
N PHE A 81 -10.96 -4.46 6.32
CA PHE A 81 -9.62 -4.42 5.72
C PHE A 81 -8.77 -3.36 6.42
N LYS A 82 -7.53 -3.71 6.79
CA LYS A 82 -6.61 -2.84 7.53
C LYS A 82 -5.19 -3.00 6.97
N VAL A 83 -4.48 -1.89 6.80
CA VAL A 83 -3.06 -1.87 6.42
C VAL A 83 -2.39 -0.71 7.13
N TYR A 84 -1.26 -0.96 7.78
CA TYR A 84 -0.47 0.09 8.41
C TYR A 84 0.53 0.70 7.41
N TYR A 85 0.86 1.97 7.61
CA TYR A 85 1.93 2.64 6.90
C TYR A 85 2.94 3.19 7.93
N HIS A 86 4.18 2.74 7.81
CA HIS A 86 5.29 3.16 8.66
C HIS A 86 6.51 3.48 7.79
N GLU A 87 6.75 4.76 7.54
CA GLU A 87 7.86 5.23 6.69
C GLU A 87 9.22 4.68 7.17
N ALA A 88 9.45 4.65 8.48
CA ALA A 88 10.68 4.11 9.07
C ALA A 88 10.89 2.60 8.85
N LEU A 89 9.82 1.84 8.57
CA LEU A 89 9.85 0.40 8.31
C LEU A 89 9.75 0.09 6.81
N GLY A 90 9.98 1.08 5.94
CA GLY A 90 9.89 0.90 4.48
C GLY A 90 8.51 1.13 3.87
N GLY A 91 7.56 1.72 4.62
CA GLY A 91 6.28 2.16 4.09
C GLY A 91 5.11 1.23 4.44
N TRP A 92 4.36 0.79 3.43
CA TRP A 92 3.20 -0.07 3.63
C TRP A 92 3.60 -1.40 4.26
N GLN A 93 2.84 -1.79 5.27
CA GLN A 93 2.99 -3.07 5.94
C GLN A 93 2.10 -4.13 5.30
N THR A 94 2.18 -5.37 5.79
CA THR A 94 1.35 -6.47 5.34
C THR A 94 -0.15 -6.12 5.47
N PRO A 95 -0.93 -6.20 4.38
CA PRO A 95 -2.36 -5.94 4.43
C PRO A 95 -3.11 -7.08 5.11
N GLU A 96 -4.15 -6.74 5.88
CA GLU A 96 -4.90 -7.71 6.68
C GLU A 96 -6.41 -7.59 6.46
N ILE A 97 -7.09 -8.73 6.35
CA ILE A 97 -8.54 -8.84 6.53
C ILE A 97 -8.78 -9.41 7.92
N THR A 98 -9.37 -8.61 8.81
CA THR A 98 -9.58 -8.96 10.22
C THR A 98 -11.05 -8.86 10.59
N PRO A 99 -11.50 -9.48 11.71
CA PRO A 99 -12.81 -9.19 12.28
C PRO A 99 -12.97 -7.68 12.53
N LEU A 100 -14.19 -7.18 12.39
CA LEU A 100 -14.51 -5.78 12.69
C LEU A 100 -14.18 -5.47 14.15
N GLU A 101 -13.27 -4.52 14.38
CA GLU A 101 -12.77 -4.17 15.70
C GLU A 101 -12.60 -2.65 15.85
N ASN A 102 -12.53 -2.18 17.10
CA ASN A 102 -12.30 -0.76 17.37
C ASN A 102 -10.88 -0.36 16.96
N LEU A 103 -10.77 0.79 16.30
CA LEU A 103 -9.46 1.36 15.98
C LEU A 103 -8.84 2.00 17.23
N VAL A 104 -7.62 1.58 17.55
CA VAL A 104 -6.84 2.13 18.66
C VAL A 104 -5.91 3.21 18.13
N PHE A 105 -6.11 4.45 18.58
CA PHE A 105 -5.31 5.60 18.19
C PHE A 105 -4.66 6.26 19.40
N HIS A 106 -3.49 6.85 19.19
CA HIS A 106 -2.91 7.78 20.16
C HIS A 106 -3.82 9.03 20.25
N PRO A 107 -4.09 9.61 21.43
CA PRO A 107 -4.97 10.77 21.57
C PRO A 107 -4.49 12.01 20.78
N ALA A 108 -3.18 12.10 20.53
CA ALA A 108 -2.57 13.14 19.69
C ALA A 108 -2.51 12.78 18.18
N ALA A 109 -3.24 11.76 17.72
CA ALA A 109 -3.25 11.38 16.30
C ALA A 109 -3.79 12.51 15.44
N LYS A 110 -3.05 12.87 14.36
CA LYS A 110 -3.39 14.02 13.50
C LYS A 110 -4.78 13.94 12.88
N VAL A 111 -5.29 12.73 12.63
CA VAL A 111 -6.66 12.50 12.14
C VAL A 111 -7.72 13.13 13.05
N LEU A 112 -7.49 13.13 14.37
CA LEU A 112 -8.44 13.64 15.36
C LEU A 112 -8.35 15.16 15.56
N HIS A 113 -7.20 15.79 15.29
CA HIS A 113 -6.96 17.21 15.56
C HIS A 113 -7.01 18.08 14.31
N TYR A 114 -6.63 17.53 13.17
CA TYR A 114 -6.44 18.28 11.93
C TYR A 114 -7.18 17.64 10.74
N ALA A 115 -8.10 16.70 10.99
CA ALA A 115 -8.94 16.06 9.98
C ALA A 115 -8.16 15.54 8.76
N ILE A 116 -6.96 14.99 8.99
CA ILE A 116 -6.14 14.38 7.93
C ILE A 116 -6.73 13.00 7.61
N GLU A 117 -7.78 12.98 6.81
CA GLU A 117 -8.48 11.77 6.38
C GLU A 117 -9.08 11.93 4.98
N VAL A 118 -9.26 10.79 4.30
CA VAL A 118 -9.97 10.70 3.03
C VAL A 118 -10.78 9.41 3.01
N SER A 119 -12.06 9.52 2.70
CA SER A 119 -12.97 8.38 2.60
C SER A 119 -13.47 8.22 1.16
N ARG A 120 -13.77 6.98 0.76
CA ARG A 120 -14.34 6.66 -0.55
C ARG A 120 -15.50 5.68 -0.39
N THR A 121 -16.54 5.89 -1.19
CA THR A 121 -17.72 5.01 -1.24
C THR A 121 -17.80 4.35 -2.60
N LYS A 122 -17.98 3.02 -2.62
CA LYS A 122 -18.30 2.24 -3.81
C LYS A 122 -19.37 1.21 -3.46
N GLN A 123 -20.21 0.85 -4.43
CA GLN A 123 -21.25 -0.16 -4.25
C GLN A 123 -20.89 -1.44 -5.00
N SER A 124 -21.12 -2.58 -4.36
CA SER A 124 -21.11 -3.89 -5.01
C SER A 124 -22.55 -4.36 -5.21
N LYS A 125 -22.85 -4.94 -6.38
CA LYS A 125 -24.17 -5.52 -6.71
C LYS A 125 -23.98 -7.02 -6.93
N LYS A 126 -24.80 -7.83 -6.27
CA LYS A 126 -24.86 -9.26 -6.56
C LYS A 126 -25.57 -9.44 -7.91
N MET A 127 -24.92 -10.09 -8.88
CA MET A 127 -25.61 -10.53 -10.10
C MET A 127 -26.48 -11.74 -9.78
N GLU A 128 -27.70 -11.76 -10.30
CA GLU A 128 -28.72 -12.77 -9.97
C GLU A 128 -28.47 -14.16 -10.58
N ASN A 129 -27.39 -14.37 -11.35
CA ASN A 129 -27.23 -15.60 -12.13
C ASN A 129 -25.80 -16.16 -12.23
N THR A 130 -25.11 -16.37 -11.10
CA THR A 130 -23.95 -17.28 -11.09
C THR A 130 -23.89 -18.08 -9.79
N ASN A 131 -24.08 -19.39 -9.91
CA ASN A 131 -23.90 -20.41 -8.86
C ASN A 131 -22.42 -20.58 -8.39
N PHE A 132 -21.58 -19.56 -8.52
CA PHE A 132 -20.13 -19.67 -8.27
C PHE A 132 -19.69 -19.04 -6.94
N LEU A 133 -20.40 -18.04 -6.40
CA LEU A 133 -20.04 -17.37 -5.15
C LEU A 133 -20.79 -17.90 -3.92
N SER A 134 -21.58 -18.96 -4.07
CA SER A 134 -22.22 -19.61 -2.92
C SER A 134 -21.18 -20.25 -1.98
N GLN A 135 -19.96 -20.56 -2.42
CA GLN A 135 -18.96 -21.25 -1.60
C GLN A 135 -18.40 -20.43 -0.42
N PHE A 136 -18.31 -19.10 -0.52
CA PHE A 136 -17.92 -18.27 0.63
C PHE A 136 -19.09 -17.94 1.56
N CYS A 137 -20.32 -17.95 1.04
CA CYS A 137 -21.53 -17.64 1.79
C CYS A 137 -22.15 -18.88 2.48
N ASN A 138 -22.00 -20.08 1.92
CA ASN A 138 -22.66 -21.32 2.34
C ASN A 138 -21.79 -22.25 3.21
N LYS A 139 -20.59 -21.86 3.66
CA LYS A 139 -19.91 -22.58 4.77
C LYS A 139 -20.54 -22.27 6.13
N ARG A 140 -21.87 -22.10 6.16
CA ARG A 140 -22.68 -21.65 7.28
C ARG A 140 -23.70 -22.75 7.68
N SER A 141 -23.32 -24.02 7.53
CA SER A 141 -24.00 -25.20 8.09
C SER A 141 -22.99 -26.09 8.80
#